data_AF-G3W6J8-F1
#
_entry.id   AF-G3W6J8-F1
#
_cell.length_a   1.000
_cell.length_b   1.000
_cell.length_c   1.000
_cell.angle_alpha   90.00
_cell.angle_beta   90.00
_cell.angle_gamma   90.00
#
_symmetry.space_group_name_H-M   'P 1'
#
loop_
_entity.id
_entity.type
_entity.pdbx_description
1 polymer ?
#
loop_
_entity_poly.entity_id
_entity_poly.type
_entity_poly.pdbx_seq_one_letter_code
_entity_poly.pdbx_strand_id
1 'polypeptide(L)'
;MRHCVNCCIQLLPDDLHPQCFSCRGPYHSHHKCPICKGEKILFRVDSKQMNLLAVLEVRTENNESWTGLFRFKKGKRWSLVCGLIIMTLVMASYILTGVKHELLLIPSSLRYRSFSNNPALADDEYLRNLKDFHQPFLMNISYEKYYPNIKLIINTITSKVEFTTRQLPDLEDLEKQELHMFSVIPNKFLPTSKNPCWYEEYTGKNTTDPYVTNLYALYSKHFRSTFDYLRKEFWNHLYHFKEKHYRLRCLPHFYIIGQPKCGTTDLYDRLRLHPDVKFSAIKEPHWWTRKRFGEASASTMWDNNAWTYFYDNSTDGEPPFLIQDFIHAFEPNAKLIVMLRDPVERLYSDYLYFASSNKSAEDFHEKVAESLQLFENCMLDYSLRACVYNNTLNNAMPVRLQIGLYVVYLLDWLTVFDKEQILILRLEDHASNVKYTMNKVFQFLNLGPLNKKQEALITRSPASNTRRPEDRNLGPMFLLTKKILQDFYEPFNTKLAQVLSDEAFSWKQT
;
A
#
# COMPACT_ATOMS: atom_id res chain seq x y z
N MET A 1 32.56 4.36 1.79
CA MET A 1 31.97 3.46 0.76
C MET A 1 30.45 3.48 0.82
N ARG A 2 29.82 4.51 0.23
CA ARG A 2 28.41 4.54 -0.20
C ARG A 2 28.37 5.62 -1.28
N HIS A 3 28.09 5.28 -2.54
CA HIS A 3 28.00 6.26 -3.62
C HIS A 3 26.56 6.50 -4.04
N CYS A 4 26.31 7.80 -4.26
CA CYS A 4 25.09 8.48 -4.66
C CYS A 4 24.49 7.98 -5.97
N VAL A 5 23.17 8.10 -6.01
CA VAL A 5 22.29 8.02 -7.17
C VAL A 5 22.38 9.33 -7.98
N ASN A 6 22.55 9.19 -9.31
CA ASN A 6 22.41 10.14 -10.43
C ASN A 6 23.62 10.99 -10.90
N CYS A 7 24.12 10.68 -12.10
CA CYS A 7 24.66 11.63 -13.10
C CYS A 7 24.42 11.08 -14.54
N CYS A 8 24.27 12.00 -15.48
CA CYS A 8 23.50 11.93 -16.72
C CYS A 8 23.91 10.97 -17.86
N ILE A 9 22.87 10.69 -18.65
CA ILE A 9 22.74 10.06 -19.98
C ILE A 9 23.51 10.81 -21.07
N GLN A 10 24.28 10.08 -21.89
CA GLN A 10 24.64 10.37 -23.30
C GLN A 10 25.12 9.03 -23.91
N LEU A 11 24.86 8.58 -25.14
CA LEU A 11 24.21 9.06 -26.37
C LEU A 11 23.90 7.83 -27.25
N LEU A 12 22.96 7.95 -28.20
CA LEU A 12 22.68 7.03 -29.34
C LEU A 12 23.93 6.80 -30.21
N PRO A 13 23.98 5.77 -31.09
CA PRO A 13 23.81 6.06 -32.53
C PRO A 13 23.39 4.89 -33.48
N ASP A 14 22.59 5.22 -34.50
CA ASP A 14 22.99 5.13 -35.91
C ASP A 14 22.96 6.60 -36.38
N ASP A 15 23.91 7.22 -37.09
CA ASP A 15 25.05 6.77 -37.87
C ASP A 15 26.06 7.95 -37.99
N LEU A 16 27.31 7.60 -38.31
CA LEU A 16 28.49 8.44 -38.64
C LEU A 16 29.60 8.55 -37.55
N HIS A 17 30.67 7.77 -37.78
CA HIS A 17 32.07 7.83 -37.31
C HIS A 17 32.64 9.23 -36.92
N PRO A 18 33.83 9.41 -36.26
CA PRO A 18 34.81 8.49 -35.62
C PRO A 18 35.42 8.94 -34.24
N GLN A 19 35.94 7.97 -33.46
CA GLN A 19 37.08 7.99 -32.49
C GLN A 19 37.12 8.80 -31.15
N CYS A 20 37.17 7.99 -30.06
CA CYS A 20 38.07 7.99 -28.87
C CYS A 20 37.72 8.66 -27.50
N PHE A 21 38.18 7.95 -26.46
CA PHE A 21 37.88 7.92 -25.01
C PHE A 21 38.38 9.08 -24.12
N SER A 22 37.70 9.35 -22.98
CA SER A 22 38.12 8.97 -21.59
C SER A 22 37.55 9.90 -20.48
N CYS A 23 37.09 9.30 -19.37
CA CYS A 23 36.61 9.98 -18.15
C CYS A 23 37.72 10.14 -17.09
N ARG A 24 37.69 11.21 -16.25
CA ARG A 24 38.11 11.27 -14.81
C ARG A 24 38.00 12.70 -14.21
N GLY A 25 37.12 12.91 -13.22
CA GLY A 25 37.52 13.33 -11.85
C GLY A 25 36.81 14.63 -11.37
N PRO A 26 36.99 15.09 -10.12
CA PRO A 26 36.28 14.68 -8.90
C PRO A 26 35.53 15.84 -8.19
N TYR A 27 34.53 15.51 -7.34
CA TYR A 27 33.81 16.37 -6.36
C TYR A 27 32.44 17.00 -6.76
N HIS A 28 31.36 16.38 -6.24
CA HIS A 28 29.96 16.85 -6.06
C HIS A 28 29.87 18.14 -5.18
N SER A 29 28.80 18.91 -4.95
CA SER A 29 27.32 18.89 -5.08
C SER A 29 26.83 20.36 -4.89
N HIS A 30 25.66 20.83 -5.33
CA HIS A 30 24.35 20.73 -4.66
C HIS A 30 23.33 21.54 -5.46
N HIS A 31 22.11 21.05 -5.75
CA HIS A 31 20.89 21.88 -5.77
C HIS A 31 19.59 21.06 -5.72
N LYS A 32 18.53 21.76 -5.29
CA LYS A 32 17.38 21.35 -4.45
C LYS A 32 16.24 20.57 -5.13
N CYS A 33 15.42 19.98 -4.26
CA CYS A 33 14.29 19.05 -4.41
C CYS A 33 13.13 19.51 -5.35
N PRO A 34 12.49 18.59 -6.11
CA PRO A 34 11.42 18.89 -7.09
C PRO A 34 10.04 19.26 -6.54
N ILE A 35 9.81 19.17 -5.23
CA ILE A 35 8.45 19.34 -4.63
C ILE A 35 7.95 20.80 -4.69
N CYS A 36 8.84 21.78 -4.93
CA CYS A 36 8.46 23.20 -4.90
C CYS A 36 8.07 23.82 -6.25
N LYS A 37 7.93 23.04 -7.34
CA LYS A 37 7.64 23.59 -8.70
C LYS A 37 6.34 23.15 -9.37
N GLY A 38 5.49 22.34 -8.72
CA GLY A 38 4.14 22.07 -9.24
C GLY A 38 4.10 21.42 -10.64
N GLU A 39 5.09 20.58 -10.98
CA GLU A 39 5.09 19.79 -12.21
C GLU A 39 4.56 18.37 -11.94
N LYS A 40 3.74 17.85 -12.87
CA LYS A 40 3.28 16.45 -12.86
C LYS A 40 4.48 15.51 -12.81
N ILE A 41 4.50 14.64 -11.80
CA ILE A 41 5.58 13.66 -11.57
C ILE A 41 5.51 12.60 -12.67
N LEU A 42 6.50 12.60 -13.58
CA LEU A 42 6.69 11.57 -14.58
C LEU A 42 7.81 10.62 -14.11
N PHE A 43 7.47 9.38 -13.77
CA PHE A 43 8.46 8.36 -13.40
C PHE A 43 9.20 7.85 -14.65
N ARG A 44 10.54 7.91 -14.65
CA ARG A 44 11.43 7.33 -15.68
C ARG A 44 12.26 6.20 -15.07
N VAL A 45 12.39 5.07 -15.78
CA VAL A 45 13.38 4.01 -15.51
C VAL A 45 14.25 3.88 -16.76
N ASP A 46 15.57 3.93 -16.59
CA ASP A 46 16.59 3.78 -17.66
C ASP A 46 16.34 4.60 -18.93
N SER A 47 16.01 5.89 -18.76
CA SER A 47 16.01 6.90 -19.84
C SER A 47 14.97 6.72 -20.94
N LYS A 48 14.12 5.69 -20.89
CA LYS A 48 12.94 5.57 -21.76
C LYS A 48 11.71 6.16 -21.05
N GLN A 49 10.95 6.97 -21.78
CA GLN A 49 9.58 7.31 -21.41
C GLN A 49 8.75 6.04 -21.64
N MET A 50 8.17 5.50 -20.57
CA MET A 50 7.54 4.17 -20.61
C MET A 50 6.03 4.30 -20.77
N ASN A 51 5.52 3.75 -21.88
CA ASN A 51 4.16 3.24 -21.99
C ASN A 51 4.17 1.81 -21.43
N LEU A 52 3.27 1.55 -20.50
CA LEU A 52 3.35 0.46 -19.53
C LEU A 52 2.39 -0.65 -19.94
N LEU A 53 2.80 -1.94 -19.90
CA LEU A 53 2.01 -3.03 -19.28
C LEU A 53 2.60 -4.44 -19.42
N ALA A 54 2.44 -5.21 -18.34
CA ALA A 54 3.01 -6.52 -18.15
C ALA A 54 1.99 -7.48 -17.50
N VAL A 55 1.89 -8.66 -18.12
CA VAL A 55 1.16 -9.91 -17.78
C VAL A 55 0.07 -10.27 -18.80
N LEU A 56 -0.60 -9.29 -19.38
CA LEU A 56 -1.32 -9.38 -20.65
C LEU A 56 -0.90 -8.11 -21.40
N GLU A 57 -0.29 -8.21 -22.59
CA GLU A 57 0.13 -7.02 -23.36
C GLU A 57 -0.98 -5.99 -23.33
N VAL A 58 -0.76 -4.77 -22.83
CA VAL A 58 -1.72 -3.68 -23.00
C VAL A 58 -1.07 -2.60 -23.84
N ARG A 59 -1.61 -2.42 -25.04
CA ARG A 59 -1.31 -1.26 -25.88
C ARG A 59 -2.21 -0.12 -25.45
N THR A 60 -1.63 1.02 -25.07
CA THR A 60 -2.37 2.27 -24.99
C THR A 60 -2.45 2.89 -26.38
N GLU A 61 -3.65 2.99 -26.95
CA GLU A 61 -3.93 3.89 -28.07
C GLU A 61 -4.08 5.32 -27.55
N ASN A 62 -3.11 6.17 -27.90
CA ASN A 62 -3.32 7.51 -28.45
C ASN A 62 -1.95 8.20 -28.61
N ASN A 63 -1.44 8.11 -29.84
CA ASN A 63 -0.41 8.99 -30.38
C ASN A 63 -1.06 10.35 -30.66
N GLU A 64 -0.60 11.42 -30.00
CA GLU A 64 -0.61 12.75 -30.61
C GLU A 64 0.79 13.34 -30.58
N SER A 65 1.40 13.44 -31.77
CA SER A 65 2.66 14.13 -32.00
C SER A 65 2.44 15.64 -31.89
N TRP A 66 3.25 16.34 -31.08
CA TRP A 66 3.34 17.79 -31.10
C TRP A 66 4.69 18.25 -31.65
N THR A 67 4.88 18.09 -32.96
CA THR A 67 5.78 18.93 -33.75
C THR A 67 5.08 20.27 -34.00
N GLY A 68 5.38 21.28 -33.19
CA GLY A 68 4.96 22.65 -33.49
C GLY A 68 4.92 23.57 -32.30
N LEU A 69 6.07 24.03 -31.80
CA LEU A 69 6.17 25.30 -31.04
C LEU A 69 7.65 25.73 -30.82
N PHE A 70 8.42 25.82 -31.91
CA PHE A 70 9.60 26.68 -31.91
C PHE A 70 9.18 28.11 -32.25
N ARG A 71 9.28 29.04 -31.27
CA ARG A 71 9.69 30.45 -31.46
C ARG A 71 9.79 31.19 -30.12
N PHE A 72 10.99 31.25 -29.53
CA PHE A 72 11.30 32.17 -28.42
C PHE A 72 12.11 33.39 -28.93
N LYS A 73 11.56 34.60 -28.77
CA LYS A 73 12.15 35.91 -29.15
C LYS A 73 13.17 36.42 -28.13
N LYS A 74 14.15 37.21 -28.62
CA LYS A 74 15.34 37.80 -27.96
C LYS A 74 15.12 38.69 -26.70
N GLY A 75 13.89 38.92 -26.24
CA GLY A 75 13.57 39.89 -25.16
C GLY A 75 13.92 39.45 -23.74
N LYS A 76 14.01 38.14 -23.46
CA LYS A 76 14.25 37.61 -22.09
C LYS A 76 15.71 37.63 -21.63
N ARG A 77 16.68 38.01 -22.49
CA ARG A 77 18.11 38.07 -22.11
C ARG A 77 18.47 39.29 -21.25
N TRP A 78 17.80 40.43 -21.45
CA TRP A 78 18.13 41.66 -20.72
C TRP A 78 17.60 41.70 -19.29
N SER A 79 16.43 41.10 -19.04
CA SER A 79 15.84 41.01 -17.70
C SER A 79 16.69 40.16 -16.73
N LEU A 80 17.33 39.10 -17.24
CA LEU A 80 18.16 38.19 -16.45
C LEU A 80 19.51 38.82 -16.07
N VAL A 81 20.08 39.63 -16.97
CA VAL A 81 21.32 40.38 -16.71
C VAL A 81 21.07 41.50 -15.69
N CYS A 82 19.98 42.26 -15.80
CA CYS A 82 19.63 43.28 -14.80
C CYS A 82 19.38 42.66 -13.41
N GLY A 83 18.72 41.50 -13.34
CA GLY A 83 18.48 40.80 -12.07
C GLY A 83 19.76 40.34 -11.39
N LEU A 84 20.74 39.85 -12.15
CA LEU A 84 22.04 39.43 -11.62
C LEU A 84 22.85 40.60 -11.07
N ILE A 85 22.82 41.76 -11.72
CA ILE A 85 23.54 42.97 -11.28
C ILE A 85 22.97 43.50 -9.95
N ILE A 86 21.64 43.51 -9.80
CA ILE A 86 20.99 43.97 -8.56
C ILE A 86 21.33 43.03 -7.39
N MET A 87 21.31 41.71 -7.61
CA MET A 87 21.65 40.73 -6.57
C MET A 87 23.12 40.84 -6.12
N THR A 88 24.04 41.13 -7.05
CA THR A 88 25.45 41.35 -6.69
C THR A 88 25.66 42.62 -5.86
N LEU A 89 24.90 43.70 -6.13
CA LEU A 89 24.99 44.94 -5.35
C LEU A 89 24.43 44.79 -3.94
N VAL A 90 23.34 44.03 -3.77
CA VAL A 90 22.74 43.75 -2.46
C VAL A 90 23.65 42.85 -1.60
N MET A 91 24.31 41.86 -2.19
CA MET A 91 25.24 41.01 -1.45
C MET A 91 26.52 41.75 -1.06
N ALA A 92 27.02 42.65 -1.91
CA ALA A 92 28.17 43.48 -1.58
C ALA A 92 27.88 44.45 -0.42
N SER A 93 26.67 45.02 -0.33
CA SER A 93 26.30 45.94 0.76
C SER A 93 26.20 45.26 2.12
N TYR A 94 25.77 43.99 2.17
CA TYR A 94 25.72 43.19 3.41
C TYR A 94 27.12 42.82 3.94
N ILE A 95 28.07 42.54 3.05
CA ILE A 95 29.44 42.20 3.44
C ILE A 95 30.20 43.44 3.94
N LEU A 96 29.96 44.61 3.33
CA LEU A 96 30.57 45.88 3.77
C LEU A 96 29.98 46.41 5.09
N THR A 97 28.75 46.02 5.45
CA THR A 97 28.11 46.41 6.73
C THR A 97 28.39 45.43 7.87
N GLY A 98 28.68 44.15 7.57
CA GLY A 98 28.97 43.11 8.56
C GLY A 98 30.33 43.22 9.28
N VAL A 99 31.24 44.09 8.82
CA VAL A 99 32.59 44.24 9.39
C VAL A 99 32.68 45.35 10.46
N LYS A 100 31.57 46.05 10.79
CA LYS A 100 31.63 47.25 11.65
C LYS A 100 30.94 47.22 13.01
N HIS A 101 30.34 46.12 13.46
CA HIS A 101 29.72 46.10 14.81
C HIS A 101 29.90 44.77 15.57
N GLU A 102 31.15 44.45 15.91
CA GLU A 102 31.45 43.94 17.26
C GLU A 102 31.66 45.17 18.15
N LEU A 103 30.71 45.46 19.05
CA LEU A 103 30.79 46.23 20.31
C LEU A 103 29.42 46.88 20.57
N LEU A 104 28.63 46.24 21.44
CA LEU A 104 27.92 46.83 22.60
C LEU A 104 26.84 45.85 23.12
N LEU A 105 27.15 45.26 24.28
CA LEU A 105 26.23 44.53 25.14
C LEU A 105 25.43 45.51 26.01
N ILE A 106 24.09 45.51 25.96
CA ILE A 106 23.17 45.70 27.11
C ILE A 106 21.85 44.92 26.84
N PRO A 107 21.27 44.19 27.81
CA PRO A 107 20.04 43.39 27.65
C PRO A 107 18.78 44.01 28.31
N SER A 108 17.59 43.66 27.80
CA SER A 108 16.29 43.81 28.51
C SER A 108 15.30 42.75 27.99
N SER A 109 15.07 41.65 28.71
CA SER A 109 14.03 41.44 29.73
C SER A 109 12.62 41.16 29.18
N LEU A 110 12.22 39.88 29.18
CA LEU A 110 10.93 39.45 29.72
C LEU A 110 10.97 37.96 30.10
N ARG A 111 10.51 37.70 31.32
CA ARG A 111 10.74 36.54 32.16
C ARG A 111 9.87 35.34 31.77
N TYR A 112 10.43 34.13 31.83
CA TYR A 112 9.71 32.97 32.37
C TYR A 112 10.62 32.25 33.36
N ARG A 113 10.11 32.10 34.58
CA ARG A 113 10.84 31.78 35.80
C ARG A 113 11.02 30.26 35.90
N SER A 114 12.23 29.79 35.60
CA SER A 114 12.72 28.50 36.09
C SER A 114 13.12 28.67 37.56
N PHE A 115 12.65 27.80 38.45
CA PHE A 115 13.16 27.72 39.82
C PHE A 115 14.45 26.90 39.78
N SER A 116 15.56 27.57 40.06
CA SER A 116 16.88 26.99 40.28
C SER A 116 16.96 26.37 41.68
N ASN A 117 17.46 25.12 41.73
CA ASN A 117 18.09 24.57 42.92
C ASN A 117 19.31 25.42 43.32
N ASN A 118 19.58 25.52 44.62
CA ASN A 118 20.95 25.65 45.11
C ASN A 118 21.18 24.74 46.33
N PRO A 119 22.42 24.29 46.54
CA PRO A 119 22.77 23.15 47.39
C PRO A 119 23.24 23.58 48.78
N ALA A 120 22.98 22.75 49.80
CA ALA A 120 23.83 22.64 50.99
C ALA A 120 23.46 21.37 51.78
N LEU A 121 24.45 20.47 51.89
CA LEU A 121 24.83 19.68 53.07
C LEU A 121 23.74 18.97 53.88
N ALA A 122 23.67 17.65 53.79
CA ALA A 122 23.87 16.72 54.92
C ALA A 122 23.71 15.25 54.47
N ASP A 123 24.78 14.51 54.68
CA ASP A 123 24.87 13.13 55.17
C ASP A 123 24.40 11.92 54.33
N ASP A 124 25.42 11.10 54.05
CA ASP A 124 25.41 9.65 53.96
C ASP A 124 24.43 9.01 54.97
N GLU A 125 23.41 8.32 54.47
CA GLU A 125 23.06 6.96 54.91
C GLU A 125 21.97 6.38 53.99
N TYR A 126 21.91 5.05 53.89
CA TYR A 126 20.87 4.29 53.19
C TYR A 126 21.00 4.05 51.67
N LEU A 127 22.16 3.52 51.26
CA LEU A 127 22.19 2.46 50.23
C LEU A 127 22.47 1.11 50.90
N ARG A 128 21.40 0.41 51.30
CA ARG A 128 21.31 -1.07 51.40
C ARG A 128 20.02 -1.44 52.15
N ASN A 129 19.01 -1.86 51.39
CA ASN A 129 17.99 -2.88 51.73
C ASN A 129 16.66 -2.56 51.04
N LEU A 130 16.48 -3.06 49.83
CA LEU A 130 15.31 -3.85 49.45
C LEU A 130 15.54 -4.42 48.03
N LYS A 131 16.20 -5.58 47.97
CA LYS A 131 15.86 -6.58 46.97
C LYS A 131 14.56 -7.23 47.43
N ASP A 132 13.73 -7.59 46.47
CA ASP A 132 12.44 -8.28 46.60
C ASP A 132 11.26 -7.38 46.96
N PHE A 133 10.61 -6.83 45.93
CA PHE A 133 9.15 -6.83 45.79
C PHE A 133 8.79 -6.61 44.31
N HIS A 134 8.04 -7.55 43.73
CA HIS A 134 7.33 -7.35 42.47
C HIS A 134 6.45 -6.10 42.57
N GLN A 135 6.57 -5.17 41.62
CA GLN A 135 5.60 -4.09 41.46
C GLN A 135 5.18 -3.92 39.99
N PRO A 136 3.88 -3.71 39.71
CA PRO A 136 3.31 -3.74 38.36
C PRO A 136 3.50 -2.40 37.63
N PHE A 137 3.51 -2.47 36.29
CA PHE A 137 3.19 -1.40 35.34
C PHE A 137 3.29 0.04 35.86
N LEU A 138 4.43 0.68 35.61
CA LEU A 138 4.52 2.15 35.59
C LEU A 138 3.56 2.68 34.51
N MET A 139 2.31 2.98 34.89
CA MET A 139 1.46 3.87 34.12
C MET A 139 2.14 5.24 34.07
N ASN A 140 2.52 5.68 32.87
CA ASN A 140 3.10 7.00 32.67
C ASN A 140 1.98 8.06 32.78
N ILE A 141 1.87 8.66 33.98
CA ILE A 141 0.85 9.61 34.45
C ILE A 141 0.60 10.79 33.48
N SER A 142 1.55 11.09 32.57
CA SER A 142 1.42 12.16 31.58
C SER A 142 0.29 11.91 30.56
N TYR A 143 0.13 10.68 30.06
CA TYR A 143 -0.76 10.40 28.92
C TYR A 143 -2.24 10.29 29.32
N GLU A 144 -2.55 9.89 30.56
CA GLU A 144 -3.94 9.88 31.07
C GLU A 144 -4.58 11.27 31.01
N LYS A 145 -3.79 12.32 31.17
CA LYS A 145 -4.26 13.71 31.08
C LYS A 145 -4.78 14.09 29.68
N TYR A 146 -4.30 13.43 28.63
CA TYR A 146 -4.68 13.70 27.24
C TYR A 146 -5.82 12.81 26.73
N TYR A 147 -6.16 11.74 27.45
CA TYR A 147 -7.26 10.85 27.07
C TYR A 147 -8.62 11.54 26.92
N PRO A 148 -9.03 12.49 27.79
CA PRO A 148 -10.29 13.21 27.60
C PRO A 148 -10.38 13.94 26.25
N ASN A 149 -9.27 14.52 25.79
CA ASN A 149 -9.21 15.20 24.50
C ASN A 149 -9.33 14.21 23.34
N ILE A 150 -8.60 13.09 23.38
CA ILE A 150 -8.69 12.03 22.35
C ILE A 150 -10.10 11.42 22.33
N LYS A 151 -10.71 11.25 23.50
CA LYS A 151 -12.09 10.76 23.61
C LYS A 151 -13.09 11.73 22.97
N LEU A 152 -12.89 13.04 23.12
CA LEU A 152 -13.70 14.03 22.43
C LEU A 152 -13.56 13.89 20.90
N ILE A 153 -12.33 13.73 20.40
CA ILE A 153 -12.05 13.50 18.97
C ILE A 153 -12.80 12.27 18.47
N ILE A 154 -12.72 11.16 19.20
CA ILE A 154 -13.45 9.92 18.85
C ILE A 154 -14.96 10.18 18.86
N ASN A 155 -15.50 10.85 19.88
CA ASN A 155 -16.93 11.19 19.93
C ASN A 155 -17.36 12.04 18.72
N THR A 156 -16.56 13.02 18.31
CA THR A 156 -16.81 13.81 17.10
C THR A 156 -16.88 12.90 15.87
N ILE A 157 -15.87 12.05 15.66
CA ILE A 157 -15.82 11.11 14.52
C ILE A 157 -17.05 10.20 14.53
N THR A 158 -17.29 9.50 15.64
CA THR A 158 -18.36 8.50 15.77
C THR A 158 -19.75 9.11 15.60
N SER A 159 -19.97 10.36 16.03
CA SER A 159 -21.24 11.07 15.84
C SER A 159 -21.58 11.34 14.37
N LYS A 160 -20.58 11.33 13.48
CA LYS A 160 -20.72 11.55 12.04
C LYS A 160 -20.58 10.27 11.21
N VAL A 161 -20.45 9.09 11.85
CA VAL A 161 -20.33 7.83 11.12
C VAL A 161 -21.67 7.48 10.48
N GLU A 162 -21.72 7.61 9.17
CA GLU A 162 -22.85 7.19 8.34
C GLU A 162 -22.36 6.23 7.26
N PHE A 163 -23.09 5.13 7.08
CA PHE A 163 -22.80 4.12 6.07
C PHE A 163 -23.71 4.34 4.88
N THR A 164 -23.16 4.84 3.78
CA THR A 164 -23.89 5.08 2.53
C THR A 164 -23.66 3.94 1.54
N THR A 165 -24.68 3.68 0.72
CA THR A 165 -24.55 2.83 -0.46
C THR A 165 -24.11 3.68 -1.64
N ARG A 166 -23.08 3.24 -2.35
CA ARG A 166 -22.65 3.88 -3.61
C ARG A 166 -23.58 3.52 -4.76
N GLN A 167 -23.56 4.31 -5.81
CA GLN A 167 -24.13 3.92 -7.11
C GLN A 167 -23.11 3.07 -7.88
N LEU A 168 -23.60 2.08 -8.62
CA LEU A 168 -22.76 1.22 -9.44
C LEU A 168 -22.55 1.86 -10.82
N PRO A 169 -21.33 1.80 -11.38
CA PRO A 169 -21.09 2.22 -12.75
C PRO A 169 -21.73 1.25 -13.76
N ASP A 170 -22.16 1.78 -14.90
CA ASP A 170 -22.63 0.96 -16.02
C ASP A 170 -21.45 0.24 -16.71
N LEU A 171 -21.75 -0.88 -17.38
CA LEU A 171 -20.74 -1.67 -18.10
C LEU A 171 -20.00 -0.83 -19.16
N GLU A 172 -20.71 0.04 -19.86
CA GLU A 172 -20.12 0.94 -20.87
C GLU A 172 -19.07 1.88 -20.26
N ASP A 173 -19.28 2.32 -19.01
CA ASP A 173 -18.32 3.19 -18.35
C ASP A 173 -17.09 2.40 -17.89
N LEU A 174 -17.27 1.17 -17.41
CA LEU A 174 -16.16 0.26 -17.12
C LEU A 174 -15.32 -0.03 -18.36
N GLU A 175 -15.96 -0.28 -19.50
CA GLU A 175 -15.29 -0.51 -20.78
C GLU A 175 -14.45 0.71 -21.20
N LYS A 176 -15.00 1.92 -21.10
CA LYS A 176 -14.25 3.16 -21.40
C LYS A 176 -13.01 3.31 -20.52
N GLN A 177 -13.08 2.89 -19.25
CA GLN A 177 -11.96 3.00 -18.33
C GLN A 177 -10.86 1.98 -18.60
N GLU A 178 -11.21 0.78 -19.06
CA GLU A 178 -10.25 -0.30 -19.25
C GLU A 178 -10.40 -1.01 -20.60
N LEU A 179 -10.48 -0.21 -21.67
CA LEU A 179 -10.67 -0.65 -23.06
C LEU A 179 -9.82 -1.87 -23.41
N HIS A 180 -8.56 -1.84 -22.98
CA HIS A 180 -7.65 -2.91 -23.26
C HIS A 180 -8.04 -4.25 -22.59
N MET A 181 -8.41 -4.24 -21.30
CA MET A 181 -8.80 -5.48 -20.62
C MET A 181 -10.03 -6.11 -21.29
N PHE A 182 -11.02 -5.28 -21.62
CA PHE A 182 -12.21 -5.71 -22.34
C PHE A 182 -11.92 -6.16 -23.78
N SER A 183 -10.82 -5.71 -24.40
CA SER A 183 -10.38 -6.20 -25.71
C SER A 183 -9.68 -7.57 -25.67
N VAL A 184 -9.04 -7.93 -24.55
CA VAL A 184 -8.22 -9.15 -24.44
C VAL A 184 -8.92 -10.27 -23.69
N ILE A 185 -9.74 -9.94 -22.69
CA ILE A 185 -10.47 -10.92 -21.89
C ILE A 185 -11.82 -11.15 -22.59
N PRO A 186 -12.11 -12.38 -23.04
CA PRO A 186 -13.38 -12.66 -23.68
C PRO A 186 -14.51 -12.71 -22.65
N ASN A 187 -15.73 -12.51 -23.13
CA ASN A 187 -16.96 -12.69 -22.34
C ASN A 187 -17.41 -14.16 -22.21
N LYS A 188 -16.71 -15.10 -22.85
CA LYS A 188 -17.00 -16.53 -22.82
C LYS A 188 -15.74 -17.32 -22.54
N PHE A 189 -15.83 -18.23 -21.58
CA PHE A 189 -14.74 -19.08 -21.14
C PHE A 189 -14.98 -20.55 -21.50
N LEU A 190 -13.92 -21.35 -21.45
CA LEU A 190 -13.95 -22.78 -21.70
C LEU A 190 -14.85 -23.49 -20.65
N PRO A 191 -15.85 -24.27 -21.07
CA PRO A 191 -16.88 -24.80 -20.17
C PRO A 191 -16.40 -25.91 -19.23
N THR A 192 -15.27 -26.55 -19.54
CA THR A 192 -14.74 -27.71 -18.80
C THR A 192 -13.67 -27.34 -17.77
N SER A 193 -13.31 -26.05 -17.66
CA SER A 193 -12.29 -25.58 -16.74
C SER A 193 -12.92 -25.01 -15.47
N LYS A 194 -12.35 -25.32 -14.30
CA LYS A 194 -12.74 -24.66 -13.04
C LYS A 194 -12.37 -23.16 -13.06
N ASN A 195 -11.22 -22.82 -13.64
CA ASN A 195 -10.82 -21.44 -13.85
C ASN A 195 -11.47 -20.88 -15.13
N PRO A 196 -11.86 -19.61 -15.17
CA PRO A 196 -12.28 -18.96 -16.41
C PRO A 196 -11.11 -18.85 -17.38
N CYS A 197 -11.02 -19.77 -18.34
CA CYS A 197 -9.91 -19.88 -19.27
C CYS A 197 -10.33 -19.70 -20.73
N TRP A 198 -9.42 -19.25 -21.58
CA TRP A 198 -9.60 -19.13 -23.02
C TRP A 198 -8.29 -19.35 -23.77
N TYR A 199 -8.39 -19.63 -25.06
CA TYR A 199 -7.22 -19.69 -25.95
C TYR A 199 -7.00 -18.34 -26.63
N GLU A 200 -5.78 -17.85 -26.54
CA GLU A 200 -5.28 -16.66 -27.24
C GLU A 200 -4.36 -17.12 -28.37
N GLU A 201 -4.60 -16.68 -29.61
CA GLU A 201 -3.73 -16.99 -30.74
C GLU A 201 -2.36 -16.29 -30.54
N TYR A 202 -1.29 -17.09 -30.57
CA TYR A 202 0.08 -16.60 -30.50
C TYR A 202 0.69 -16.53 -31.90
N THR A 203 1.00 -15.31 -32.33
CA THR A 203 1.55 -15.03 -33.67
C THR A 203 3.08 -14.90 -33.70
N GLY A 204 3.75 -15.04 -32.55
CA GLY A 204 5.21 -14.97 -32.45
C GLY A 204 5.92 -16.23 -32.93
N LYS A 205 7.23 -16.12 -33.16
CA LYS A 205 8.10 -17.25 -33.54
C LYS A 205 8.63 -17.95 -32.28
N ASN A 206 9.20 -19.15 -32.42
CA ASN A 206 9.78 -19.89 -31.29
C ASN A 206 10.98 -19.20 -30.62
N THR A 207 11.64 -18.28 -31.32
CA THR A 207 12.72 -17.45 -30.81
C THR A 207 12.24 -16.14 -30.18
N THR A 208 10.96 -15.79 -30.34
CA THR A 208 10.41 -14.56 -29.79
C THR A 208 10.24 -14.70 -28.28
N ASP A 209 10.79 -13.77 -27.51
CA ASP A 209 10.57 -13.71 -26.06
C ASP A 209 9.20 -13.07 -25.77
N PRO A 210 8.18 -13.84 -25.34
CA PRO A 210 6.83 -13.33 -25.08
C PRO A 210 6.76 -12.50 -23.78
N TYR A 211 7.84 -12.42 -23.03
CA TYR A 211 7.94 -11.69 -21.77
C TYR A 211 8.89 -10.48 -21.85
N VAL A 212 9.42 -10.14 -23.04
CA VAL A 212 10.38 -9.03 -23.20
C VAL A 212 9.82 -7.68 -22.77
N THR A 213 8.52 -7.47 -22.96
CA THR A 213 7.79 -6.26 -22.53
C THR A 213 7.30 -6.36 -21.08
N ASN A 214 7.55 -7.49 -20.40
CA ASN A 214 7.07 -7.73 -19.05
C ASN A 214 7.96 -7.05 -18.00
N LEU A 215 7.42 -6.01 -17.38
CA LEU A 215 8.10 -5.20 -16.37
C LEU A 215 8.42 -5.96 -15.08
N TYR A 216 7.72 -7.06 -14.75
CA TYR A 216 8.07 -7.87 -13.57
C TYR A 216 9.42 -8.56 -13.74
N ALA A 217 9.77 -8.97 -14.96
CA ALA A 217 11.08 -9.52 -15.24
C ALA A 217 12.20 -8.50 -14.97
N LEU A 218 11.92 -7.19 -15.07
CA LEU A 218 12.93 -6.16 -14.86
C LEU A 218 13.18 -5.85 -13.37
N TYR A 219 12.18 -6.07 -12.51
CA TYR A 219 12.14 -5.55 -11.13
C TYR A 219 12.98 -6.34 -10.10
N SER A 220 13.09 -7.67 -10.24
CA SER A 220 13.82 -8.51 -9.26
C SER A 220 14.62 -9.62 -9.94
N LYS A 221 15.81 -9.92 -9.39
CA LYS A 221 16.61 -11.09 -9.81
C LYS A 221 15.82 -12.40 -9.68
N HIS A 222 14.97 -12.51 -8.66
CA HIS A 222 14.12 -13.70 -8.47
C HIS A 222 13.07 -13.81 -9.60
N PHE A 223 12.46 -12.68 -9.99
CA PHE A 223 11.52 -12.68 -11.11
C PHE A 223 12.21 -12.97 -12.43
N ARG A 224 13.44 -12.45 -12.66
CA ARG A 224 14.24 -12.80 -13.85
C ARG A 224 14.38 -14.31 -14.02
N SER A 225 14.81 -15.02 -12.98
CA SER A 225 14.94 -16.48 -13.06
C SER A 225 13.62 -17.19 -13.39
N THR A 226 12.50 -16.71 -12.82
CA THR A 226 11.17 -17.27 -13.10
C THR A 226 10.75 -17.00 -14.55
N PHE A 227 10.91 -15.77 -15.05
CA PHE A 227 10.58 -15.43 -16.43
C PHE A 227 11.51 -16.09 -17.44
N ASP A 228 12.80 -16.26 -17.11
CA ASP A 228 13.75 -17.00 -17.94
C ASP A 228 13.33 -18.47 -18.08
N TYR A 229 12.86 -19.10 -17.00
CA TYR A 229 12.30 -20.45 -17.04
C TYR A 229 11.01 -20.48 -17.88
N LEU A 230 10.05 -19.59 -17.59
CA LEU A 230 8.79 -19.52 -18.32
C LEU A 230 9.01 -19.29 -19.82
N ARG A 231 10.00 -18.47 -20.20
CA ARG A 231 10.37 -18.24 -21.59
C ARG A 231 10.86 -19.50 -22.27
N LYS A 232 11.74 -20.27 -21.60
CA LYS A 232 12.29 -21.51 -22.16
C LYS A 232 11.19 -22.56 -22.40
N GLU A 233 10.25 -22.67 -21.47
CA GLU A 233 9.14 -23.63 -21.57
C GLU A 233 7.94 -23.10 -22.38
N PHE A 234 7.95 -21.83 -22.77
CA PHE A 234 6.77 -21.17 -23.35
C PHE A 234 6.24 -21.91 -24.57
N TRP A 235 7.12 -22.24 -25.51
CA TRP A 235 6.73 -22.91 -26.76
C TRP A 235 6.13 -24.30 -26.49
N ASN A 236 6.68 -25.03 -25.52
CA ASN A 236 6.19 -26.37 -25.13
C ASN A 236 4.79 -26.33 -24.50
N HIS A 237 4.38 -25.17 -23.97
CA HIS A 237 3.06 -24.96 -23.36
C HIS A 237 2.01 -24.44 -24.34
N LEU A 238 2.37 -24.20 -25.61
CA LEU A 238 1.41 -23.80 -26.63
C LEU A 238 0.61 -25.02 -27.10
N TYR A 239 -0.67 -24.80 -27.34
CA TYR A 239 -1.50 -25.75 -28.06
C TYR A 239 -1.32 -25.51 -29.56
N HIS A 240 -0.84 -26.52 -30.28
CA HIS A 240 -0.55 -26.43 -31.72
C HIS A 240 -1.68 -27.08 -32.51
N PHE A 241 -2.32 -26.32 -33.41
CA PHE A 241 -3.41 -26.82 -34.23
C PHE A 241 -3.42 -26.15 -35.61
N LYS A 242 -3.39 -26.97 -36.68
CA LYS A 242 -3.46 -26.54 -38.09
C LYS A 242 -2.60 -25.29 -38.37
N GLU A 243 -1.29 -25.44 -38.13
CA GLU A 243 -0.26 -24.41 -38.31
C GLU A 243 -0.35 -23.17 -37.39
N LYS A 244 -1.35 -23.10 -36.52
CA LYS A 244 -1.51 -22.04 -35.53
C LYS A 244 -1.04 -22.48 -34.14
N HIS A 245 -0.75 -21.49 -33.31
CA HIS A 245 -0.29 -21.69 -31.94
C HIS A 245 -1.20 -20.94 -31.01
N TYR A 246 -1.62 -21.58 -29.93
CA TYR A 246 -2.57 -21.03 -28.98
C TYR A 246 -2.02 -21.10 -27.58
N ARG A 247 -2.03 -19.96 -26.89
CA ARG A 247 -1.68 -19.87 -25.48
C ARG A 247 -2.96 -20.00 -24.65
N LEU A 248 -2.94 -20.90 -23.67
CA LEU A 248 -4.01 -20.95 -22.67
C LEU A 248 -3.84 -19.79 -21.68
N ARG A 249 -4.88 -18.97 -21.54
CA ARG A 249 -5.00 -17.90 -20.55
C ARG A 249 -6.12 -18.23 -19.59
N CYS A 250 -5.94 -17.86 -18.33
CA CYS A 250 -6.92 -18.11 -17.28
C CYS A 250 -6.97 -16.96 -16.30
N LEU A 251 -8.18 -16.63 -15.85
CA LEU A 251 -8.39 -15.83 -14.65
C LEU A 251 -8.31 -16.72 -13.39
N PRO A 252 -7.98 -16.16 -12.22
CA PRO A 252 -8.02 -16.87 -10.95
C PRO A 252 -9.41 -17.42 -10.62
N HIS A 253 -9.50 -18.71 -10.23
CA HIS A 253 -10.77 -19.30 -9.78
C HIS A 253 -11.34 -18.65 -8.49
N PHE A 254 -10.46 -18.09 -7.66
CA PHE A 254 -10.82 -17.41 -6.43
C PHE A 254 -9.77 -16.36 -6.08
N TYR A 255 -10.15 -15.47 -5.16
CA TYR A 255 -9.32 -14.36 -4.71
C TYR A 255 -9.20 -14.36 -3.18
N ILE A 256 -7.97 -14.21 -2.67
CA ILE A 256 -7.75 -13.81 -1.27
C ILE A 256 -7.60 -12.28 -1.29
N ILE A 257 -8.68 -11.55 -1.03
CA ILE A 257 -8.73 -10.10 -1.26
C ILE A 257 -8.24 -9.28 -0.07
N GLY A 258 -8.17 -9.87 1.13
CA GLY A 258 -7.81 -9.12 2.32
C GLY A 258 -7.67 -9.97 3.58
N GLN A 259 -7.17 -9.41 4.68
CA GLN A 259 -6.67 -8.04 4.88
C GLN A 259 -5.18 -8.08 5.27
N PRO A 260 -4.41 -7.00 5.04
CA PRO A 260 -3.01 -7.02 5.40
C PRO A 260 -2.89 -7.18 6.91
N LYS A 261 -1.89 -7.96 7.33
CA LYS A 261 -1.59 -8.30 8.74
C LYS A 261 -2.67 -9.16 9.44
N CYS A 262 -3.60 -9.73 8.68
CA CYS A 262 -4.60 -10.67 9.18
C CYS A 262 -4.28 -12.14 8.91
N GLY A 263 -3.09 -12.49 8.41
CA GLY A 263 -2.69 -13.89 8.20
C GLY A 263 -2.90 -14.45 6.80
N THR A 264 -3.19 -13.60 5.81
CA THR A 264 -3.37 -13.98 4.40
C THR A 264 -2.20 -14.76 3.79
N THR A 265 -0.97 -14.54 4.27
CA THR A 265 0.20 -15.29 3.81
C THR A 265 0.20 -16.73 4.31
N ASP A 266 -0.18 -16.94 5.58
CA ASP A 266 -0.35 -18.28 6.13
C ASP A 266 -1.48 -19.04 5.42
N LEU A 267 -2.62 -18.37 5.19
CA LEU A 267 -3.72 -18.94 4.41
C LEU A 267 -3.27 -19.35 3.00
N TYR A 268 -2.56 -18.46 2.29
CA TYR A 268 -2.03 -18.73 0.95
C TYR A 268 -1.07 -19.92 0.94
N ASP A 269 -0.10 -19.95 1.86
CA ASP A 269 0.91 -21.01 1.92
C ASP A 269 0.28 -22.37 2.23
N ARG A 270 -0.74 -22.41 3.10
CA ARG A 270 -1.51 -23.62 3.39
C ARG A 270 -2.35 -24.08 2.21
N LEU A 271 -3.03 -23.16 1.51
CA LEU A 271 -3.77 -23.49 0.29
C LEU A 271 -2.86 -24.08 -0.78
N ARG A 272 -1.60 -23.62 -0.88
CA ARG A 272 -0.64 -24.09 -1.88
C ARG A 272 -0.26 -25.57 -1.69
N LEU A 273 -0.47 -26.11 -0.49
CA LEU A 273 -0.22 -27.50 -0.18
C LEU A 273 -1.38 -28.42 -0.61
N HIS A 274 -2.54 -27.86 -1.00
CA HIS A 274 -3.65 -28.64 -1.50
C HIS A 274 -3.38 -29.13 -2.95
N PRO A 275 -3.58 -30.42 -3.28
CA PRO A 275 -3.24 -30.97 -4.60
C PRO A 275 -3.97 -30.29 -5.77
N ASP A 276 -5.24 -29.94 -5.56
CA ASP A 276 -6.09 -29.28 -6.57
C ASP A 276 -5.78 -27.78 -6.77
N VAL A 277 -4.93 -27.19 -5.91
CA VAL A 277 -4.62 -25.76 -5.96
C VAL A 277 -3.23 -25.57 -6.58
N LYS A 278 -3.19 -24.83 -7.68
CA LYS A 278 -1.96 -24.35 -8.30
C LYS A 278 -1.97 -22.83 -8.25
N PHE A 279 -0.98 -22.25 -7.60
CA PHE A 279 -0.81 -20.80 -7.59
C PHE A 279 0.06 -20.32 -8.75
N SER A 280 -0.10 -19.04 -9.11
CA SER A 280 0.83 -18.34 -9.99
C SER A 280 2.26 -18.39 -9.42
N ALA A 281 3.25 -18.25 -10.30
CA ALA A 281 4.66 -18.22 -9.91
C ALA A 281 5.02 -17.10 -8.91
N ILE A 282 4.12 -16.13 -8.74
CA ILE A 282 4.28 -14.97 -7.87
C ILE A 282 3.07 -14.93 -6.93
N LYS A 283 3.31 -14.96 -5.62
CA LYS A 283 2.32 -14.54 -4.62
C LYS A 283 2.18 -13.04 -4.75
N GLU A 284 0.95 -12.57 -4.83
CA GLU A 284 0.65 -11.17 -5.06
C GLU A 284 1.11 -10.64 -6.46
N PRO A 285 0.33 -10.89 -7.55
CA PRO A 285 0.52 -10.23 -8.88
C PRO A 285 -0.06 -8.81 -9.20
N HIS A 286 -0.98 -8.19 -8.45
CA HIS A 286 -1.73 -6.89 -8.61
C HIS A 286 -2.32 -6.84 -10.00
N TRP A 287 -2.90 -7.95 -10.41
CA TRP A 287 -3.46 -8.02 -11.74
C TRP A 287 -4.62 -7.02 -11.90
N TRP A 288 -5.36 -6.85 -10.82
CA TRP A 288 -6.55 -6.04 -10.75
C TRP A 288 -6.29 -4.55 -10.45
N THR A 289 -5.25 -4.16 -9.72
CA THR A 289 -5.12 -2.75 -9.32
C THR A 289 -4.76 -1.82 -10.48
N ARG A 290 -5.35 -0.62 -10.50
CA ARG A 290 -5.19 0.38 -11.57
C ARG A 290 -3.77 0.89 -11.80
N LYS A 291 -2.91 0.88 -10.77
CA LYS A 291 -1.49 1.23 -10.96
C LYS A 291 -0.76 0.20 -11.81
N ARG A 292 -1.26 -1.05 -11.91
CA ARG A 292 -0.67 -2.19 -12.64
C ARG A 292 0.85 -2.35 -12.47
N PHE A 293 1.34 -1.88 -11.34
CA PHE A 293 2.66 -2.10 -10.79
C PHE A 293 2.50 -3.04 -9.57
N GLY A 294 2.28 -4.33 -9.83
CA GLY A 294 2.54 -5.54 -9.00
C GLY A 294 2.15 -5.70 -7.53
N GLU A 295 1.26 -6.68 -7.19
CA GLU A 295 0.68 -7.16 -5.85
C GLU A 295 -0.83 -7.75 -5.75
N ALA A 296 -1.17 -9.03 -5.90
CA ALA A 296 -2.50 -9.63 -5.62
C ALA A 296 -2.48 -10.06 -4.16
N SER A 297 -2.30 -9.05 -3.33
CA SER A 297 -2.15 -9.15 -1.91
C SER A 297 -3.47 -9.03 -1.21
N ALA A 298 -3.36 -9.24 0.08
CA ALA A 298 -4.22 -8.73 1.11
C ALA A 298 -4.74 -7.27 0.92
N SER A 299 -4.29 -6.53 -0.08
CA SER A 299 -4.69 -5.16 -0.36
C SER A 299 -5.86 -5.01 -1.31
N THR A 300 -6.23 -6.04 -2.08
CA THR A 300 -7.30 -5.96 -3.10
C THR A 300 -8.63 -5.44 -2.53
N MET A 301 -8.97 -5.78 -1.29
CA MET A 301 -10.23 -5.36 -0.67
C MET A 301 -10.30 -3.86 -0.40
N TRP A 302 -9.18 -3.20 -0.10
CA TRP A 302 -9.17 -1.81 0.36
C TRP A 302 -8.42 -0.84 -0.56
N ASP A 303 -7.47 -1.34 -1.36
CA ASP A 303 -6.60 -0.48 -2.17
C ASP A 303 -7.26 -0.04 -3.47
N ASN A 304 -7.98 1.07 -3.37
CA ASN A 304 -8.47 1.86 -4.50
C ASN A 304 -7.78 3.23 -4.57
N ASN A 305 -6.70 3.46 -3.84
CA ASN A 305 -6.12 4.79 -3.58
C ASN A 305 -5.58 5.52 -4.82
N ALA A 306 -5.40 4.80 -5.92
CA ALA A 306 -4.90 5.39 -7.16
C ALA A 306 -5.97 6.13 -7.95
N TRP A 307 -7.25 6.02 -7.58
CA TRP A 307 -8.37 6.55 -8.36
C TRP A 307 -8.23 8.05 -8.68
N THR A 308 -7.73 8.87 -7.75
CA THR A 308 -7.55 10.33 -7.93
C THR A 308 -6.56 10.71 -9.04
N TYR A 309 -5.73 9.77 -9.53
CA TYR A 309 -4.82 10.03 -10.65
C TYR A 309 -5.46 9.81 -12.01
N PHE A 310 -6.60 9.12 -12.05
CA PHE A 310 -7.26 8.68 -13.27
C PHE A 310 -8.60 9.38 -13.50
N TYR A 311 -9.25 9.85 -12.44
CA TYR A 311 -10.56 10.48 -12.49
C TYR A 311 -10.47 11.94 -12.05
N ASP A 312 -11.37 12.76 -12.58
CA ASP A 312 -11.57 14.10 -12.07
C ASP A 312 -12.25 14.06 -10.69
N ASN A 313 -12.15 15.16 -9.93
CA ASN A 313 -12.75 15.28 -8.61
C ASN A 313 -14.26 15.56 -8.68
N SER A 314 -14.96 15.09 -9.71
CA SER A 314 -16.40 15.34 -9.90
C SER A 314 -17.30 14.58 -8.92
N THR A 315 -16.72 13.69 -8.11
CA THR A 315 -17.40 12.70 -7.28
C THR A 315 -17.39 13.01 -5.79
N ASP A 316 -17.32 14.29 -5.42
CA ASP A 316 -17.30 14.75 -4.01
C ASP A 316 -16.22 14.08 -3.14
N GLY A 317 -15.10 13.67 -3.76
CA GLY A 317 -13.98 13.03 -3.07
C GLY A 317 -14.09 11.51 -2.91
N GLU A 318 -15.01 10.85 -3.62
CA GLU A 318 -15.17 9.40 -3.59
C GLU A 318 -14.76 8.71 -4.91
N PRO A 319 -14.21 7.48 -4.88
CA PRO A 319 -13.88 6.75 -6.10
C PRO A 319 -15.12 6.37 -6.93
N PRO A 320 -15.25 6.79 -8.20
CA PRO A 320 -16.41 6.45 -9.05
C PRO A 320 -16.45 4.99 -9.46
N PHE A 321 -15.27 4.36 -9.58
CA PHE A 321 -15.19 2.92 -9.78
C PHE A 321 -14.14 2.31 -8.87
N LEU A 322 -14.39 1.06 -8.50
CA LEU A 322 -13.62 0.27 -7.57
C LEU A 322 -13.21 -1.03 -8.23
N ILE A 323 -12.25 -1.72 -7.62
CA ILE A 323 -11.70 -2.90 -8.26
C ILE A 323 -12.70 -4.06 -8.43
N GLN A 324 -13.61 -4.20 -7.47
CA GLN A 324 -14.67 -5.20 -7.51
C GLN A 324 -15.64 -4.99 -8.68
N ASP A 325 -15.77 -3.77 -9.21
CA ASP A 325 -16.61 -3.50 -10.39
C ASP A 325 -16.05 -4.23 -11.62
N PHE A 326 -14.72 -4.13 -11.81
CA PHE A 326 -14.03 -4.80 -12.90
C PHE A 326 -14.00 -6.32 -12.69
N ILE A 327 -13.73 -6.79 -11.48
CA ILE A 327 -13.74 -8.23 -11.18
C ILE A 327 -15.13 -8.80 -11.48
N HIS A 328 -16.20 -8.13 -11.05
CA HIS A 328 -17.57 -8.58 -11.31
C HIS A 328 -17.92 -8.56 -12.80
N ALA A 329 -17.47 -7.55 -13.55
CA ALA A 329 -17.70 -7.46 -14.99
C ALA A 329 -17.09 -8.65 -15.77
N PHE A 330 -15.91 -9.14 -15.37
CA PHE A 330 -15.25 -10.28 -16.02
C PHE A 330 -15.62 -11.63 -15.40
N GLU A 331 -15.82 -11.68 -14.09
CA GLU A 331 -16.04 -12.89 -13.30
C GLU A 331 -17.17 -12.67 -12.26
N PRO A 332 -18.43 -12.56 -12.71
CA PRO A 332 -19.56 -12.31 -11.81
C PRO A 332 -19.73 -13.41 -10.76
N ASN A 333 -19.28 -14.63 -11.07
CA ASN A 333 -19.33 -15.79 -10.17
C ASN A 333 -18.03 -16.01 -9.38
N ALA A 334 -17.15 -15.01 -9.28
CA ALA A 334 -15.90 -15.12 -8.54
C ALA A 334 -16.12 -15.51 -7.08
N LYS A 335 -15.21 -16.32 -6.52
CA LYS A 335 -15.17 -16.65 -5.09
C LYS A 335 -14.13 -15.79 -4.38
N LEU A 336 -14.54 -15.16 -3.29
CA LEU A 336 -13.74 -14.19 -2.55
C LEU A 336 -13.50 -14.70 -1.13
N ILE A 337 -12.26 -14.63 -0.66
CA ILE A 337 -11.87 -14.98 0.71
C ILE A 337 -11.27 -13.76 1.38
N VAL A 338 -11.76 -13.47 2.57
CA VAL A 338 -11.37 -12.35 3.43
C VAL A 338 -10.92 -12.92 4.76
N MET A 339 -9.72 -12.58 5.20
CA MET A 339 -9.24 -12.90 6.54
C MET A 339 -9.12 -11.61 7.36
N LEU A 340 -9.88 -11.54 8.44
CA LEU A 340 -9.95 -10.43 9.38
C LEU A 340 -9.22 -10.78 10.67
N ARG A 341 -8.86 -9.74 11.42
CA ARG A 341 -8.27 -9.79 12.76
C ARG A 341 -8.85 -8.63 13.54
N ASP A 342 -8.85 -8.69 14.88
CA ASP A 342 -9.09 -7.50 15.70
C ASP A 342 -8.37 -6.27 15.10
N PRO A 343 -9.10 -5.23 14.65
CA PRO A 343 -8.51 -4.10 13.95
C PRO A 343 -7.48 -3.33 14.80
N VAL A 344 -7.59 -3.38 16.13
CA VAL A 344 -6.62 -2.80 17.07
C VAL A 344 -5.29 -3.54 16.96
N GLU A 345 -5.33 -4.87 17.10
CA GLU A 345 -4.16 -5.73 16.99
C GLU A 345 -3.59 -5.79 15.57
N ARG A 346 -4.45 -5.65 14.54
CA ARG A 346 -4.03 -5.51 13.14
C ARG A 346 -3.23 -4.22 12.97
N LEU A 347 -3.72 -3.08 13.44
CA LEU A 347 -3.03 -1.80 13.33
C LEU A 347 -1.67 -1.83 14.01
N TYR A 348 -1.58 -2.44 15.20
CA TYR A 348 -0.29 -2.56 15.88
C TYR A 348 0.67 -3.50 15.16
N SER A 349 0.18 -4.63 14.65
CA SER A 349 0.95 -5.52 13.77
C SER A 349 1.46 -4.80 12.51
N ASP A 350 0.67 -3.86 12.01
CA ASP A 350 0.98 -3.04 10.86
C ASP A 350 2.09 -2.04 11.15
N TYR A 351 1.94 -1.27 12.23
CA TYR A 351 2.96 -0.38 12.76
C TYR A 351 4.29 -1.12 12.95
N LEU A 352 4.27 -2.27 13.64
CA LEU A 352 5.47 -3.07 13.86
C LEU A 352 6.12 -3.53 12.55
N TYR A 353 5.34 -3.75 11.49
CA TYR A 353 5.89 -4.20 10.22
C TYR A 353 6.48 -3.07 9.37
N PHE A 354 5.82 -1.91 9.33
CA PHE A 354 6.17 -0.81 8.42
C PHE A 354 6.95 0.35 9.06
N ALA A 355 6.90 0.50 10.39
CA ALA A 355 7.65 1.54 11.07
C ALA A 355 9.16 1.37 10.87
N SER A 356 9.86 2.50 10.74
CA SER A 356 11.32 2.56 10.69
C SER A 356 11.96 2.19 12.04
N SER A 357 13.29 2.26 12.11
CA SER A 357 14.05 2.04 13.35
C SER A 357 13.52 2.89 14.52
N ASN A 358 13.64 2.37 15.76
CA ASN A 358 13.16 2.96 17.03
C ASN A 358 11.66 2.79 17.32
N LYS A 359 11.12 1.61 17.07
CA LYS A 359 9.74 1.25 17.42
C LYS A 359 9.56 1.17 18.95
N SER A 360 8.46 1.70 19.47
CA SER A 360 8.12 1.63 20.89
C SER A 360 6.61 1.73 21.10
N ALA A 361 6.13 1.40 22.30
CA ALA A 361 4.72 1.57 22.65
C ALA A 361 4.32 3.06 22.74
N GLU A 362 5.27 3.88 23.16
CA GLU A 362 5.19 5.35 23.23
C GLU A 362 5.03 5.95 21.83
N ASP A 363 5.93 5.62 20.89
CA ASP A 363 5.87 6.12 19.51
C ASP A 363 4.57 5.66 18.81
N PHE A 364 4.12 4.43 19.08
CA PHE A 364 2.83 3.97 18.56
C PHE A 364 1.66 4.79 19.11
N HIS A 365 1.65 5.11 20.41
CA HIS A 365 0.61 5.93 21.03
C HIS A 365 0.51 7.31 20.39
N GLU A 366 1.65 7.99 20.23
CA GLU A 366 1.72 9.34 19.64
C GLU A 366 1.21 9.34 18.19
N LYS A 367 1.63 8.36 17.38
CA LYS A 367 1.17 8.22 16.00
C LYS A 367 -0.33 7.91 15.91
N VAL A 368 -0.88 7.12 16.83
CA VAL A 368 -2.32 6.86 16.88
C VAL A 368 -3.09 8.16 17.15
N ALA A 369 -2.64 8.96 18.12
CA ALA A 369 -3.28 10.24 18.43
C ALA A 369 -3.24 11.22 17.24
N GLU A 370 -2.09 11.32 16.57
CA GLU A 370 -1.93 12.15 15.36
C GLU A 370 -2.84 11.68 14.22
N SER A 371 -2.86 10.38 13.91
CA SER A 371 -3.74 9.84 12.86
C SER A 371 -5.23 10.08 13.17
N LEU A 372 -5.67 9.97 14.43
CA LEU A 372 -7.05 10.25 14.82
C LEU A 372 -7.44 11.71 14.58
N GLN A 373 -6.54 12.64 14.91
CA GLN A 373 -6.77 14.06 14.67
C GLN A 373 -6.85 14.39 13.17
N LEU A 374 -5.96 13.80 12.36
CA LEU A 374 -6.01 13.95 10.90
C LEU A 374 -7.32 13.40 10.33
N PHE A 375 -7.77 12.25 10.83
CA PHE A 375 -9.01 11.63 10.38
C PHE A 375 -10.25 12.45 10.79
N GLU A 376 -10.29 12.99 12.02
CA GLU A 376 -11.34 13.91 12.47
C GLU A 376 -11.45 15.12 11.55
N ASN A 377 -10.32 15.78 11.25
CA ASN A 377 -10.30 16.95 10.38
C ASN A 377 -10.91 16.64 9.01
N CYS A 378 -10.69 15.46 8.45
CA CYS A 378 -11.35 15.05 7.21
C CYS A 378 -12.87 14.88 7.40
N MET A 379 -13.29 14.21 8.46
CA MET A 379 -14.71 13.97 8.80
C MET A 379 -15.48 15.26 9.11
N LEU A 380 -14.80 16.39 9.30
CA LEU A 380 -15.46 17.69 9.42
C LEU A 380 -16.10 18.13 8.11
N ASP A 381 -15.41 17.93 6.99
CA ASP A 381 -15.77 18.48 5.68
C ASP A 381 -16.25 17.43 4.68
N TYR A 382 -15.95 16.14 4.91
CA TYR A 382 -16.18 15.06 3.96
C TYR A 382 -16.93 13.87 4.59
N SER A 383 -17.51 13.03 3.72
CA SER A 383 -18.14 11.77 4.12
C SER A 383 -17.10 10.78 4.67
N LEU A 384 -17.56 9.82 5.48
CA LEU A 384 -16.73 8.70 5.94
C LEU A 384 -16.01 8.01 4.77
N ARG A 385 -16.76 7.74 3.71
CA ARG A 385 -16.28 7.03 2.53
C ARG A 385 -15.21 7.84 1.78
N ALA A 386 -15.42 9.15 1.60
CA ALA A 386 -14.45 10.05 1.00
C ALA A 386 -13.14 10.08 1.81
N CYS A 387 -13.23 10.17 3.15
CA CYS A 387 -12.04 10.13 4.01
C CYS A 387 -11.29 8.80 3.96
N VAL A 388 -12.00 7.67 3.94
CA VAL A 388 -11.41 6.33 3.85
C VAL A 388 -10.61 6.14 2.55
N TYR A 389 -11.13 6.65 1.43
CA TYR A 389 -10.47 6.55 0.12
C TYR A 389 -9.59 7.76 -0.24
N ASN A 390 -9.37 8.69 0.69
CA ASN A 390 -8.53 9.86 0.48
C ASN A 390 -7.05 9.47 0.57
N ASN A 391 -6.41 9.28 -0.58
CA ASN A 391 -5.00 8.90 -0.66
C ASN A 391 -4.07 9.94 -0.03
N THR A 392 -4.38 11.23 -0.10
CA THR A 392 -3.56 12.29 0.53
C THR A 392 -3.58 12.15 2.05
N LEU A 393 -4.77 11.98 2.63
CA LEU A 393 -4.93 11.72 4.06
C LEU A 393 -4.23 10.41 4.47
N ASN A 394 -4.45 9.34 3.71
CA ASN A 394 -3.89 8.02 3.98
C ASN A 394 -2.35 8.02 3.97
N ASN A 395 -1.71 8.86 3.15
CA ASN A 395 -0.25 9.03 3.14
C ASN A 395 0.26 9.98 4.22
N ALA A 396 -0.57 10.91 4.69
CA ALA A 396 -0.22 11.83 5.77
C ALA A 396 -0.32 11.17 7.16
N MET A 397 -1.26 10.24 7.35
CA MET A 397 -1.43 9.53 8.61
C MET A 397 -0.23 8.63 8.94
N PRO A 398 0.40 8.78 10.11
CA PRO A 398 1.58 7.98 10.48
C PRO A 398 1.27 6.51 10.78
N VAL A 399 0.00 6.18 11.09
CA VAL A 399 -0.52 4.81 11.15
C VAL A 399 -1.80 4.66 10.32
N ARG A 400 -1.99 3.49 9.71
CA ARG A 400 -3.04 3.22 8.72
C ARG A 400 -4.35 2.78 9.38
N LEU A 401 -5.03 3.71 10.05
CA LEU A 401 -6.31 3.49 10.74
C LEU A 401 -7.38 2.94 9.78
N GLN A 402 -7.48 3.53 8.60
CA GLN A 402 -8.51 3.28 7.59
C GLN A 402 -8.56 1.83 7.12
N ILE A 403 -7.46 1.10 7.15
CA ILE A 403 -7.41 -0.31 6.73
C ILE A 403 -8.20 -1.21 7.69
N GLY A 404 -8.31 -0.81 8.97
CA GLY A 404 -9.11 -1.51 9.98
C GLY A 404 -10.62 -1.27 9.88
N LEU A 405 -11.06 -0.33 9.02
CA LEU A 405 -12.48 0.00 8.84
C LEU A 405 -13.16 -1.00 7.89
N TYR A 406 -13.08 -2.29 8.23
CA TYR A 406 -13.43 -3.40 7.33
C TYR A 406 -14.82 -3.29 6.72
N VAL A 407 -15.80 -2.83 7.50
CA VAL A 407 -17.19 -2.75 7.07
C VAL A 407 -17.40 -1.77 5.92
N VAL A 408 -16.61 -0.70 5.83
CA VAL A 408 -16.71 0.28 4.74
C VAL A 408 -16.38 -0.40 3.41
N TYR A 409 -15.27 -1.14 3.37
CA TYR A 409 -14.90 -1.89 2.18
C TYR A 409 -15.86 -3.04 1.92
N LEU A 410 -16.25 -3.80 2.96
CA LEU A 410 -17.12 -4.97 2.79
C LEU A 410 -18.47 -4.58 2.20
N LEU A 411 -19.05 -3.46 2.63
CA LEU A 411 -20.30 -2.96 2.05
C LEU A 411 -20.14 -2.71 0.54
N ASP A 412 -19.02 -2.18 0.08
CA ASP A 412 -18.78 -2.02 -1.36
C ASP A 412 -18.67 -3.34 -2.11
N TRP A 413 -18.01 -4.35 -1.52
CA TRP A 413 -17.95 -5.67 -2.13
C TRP A 413 -19.33 -6.32 -2.20
N LEU A 414 -20.15 -6.17 -1.15
CA LEU A 414 -21.53 -6.66 -1.11
C LEU A 414 -22.49 -5.87 -2.01
N THR A 415 -22.10 -4.71 -2.54
CA THR A 415 -22.91 -4.03 -3.57
C THR A 415 -22.86 -4.73 -4.92
N VAL A 416 -21.85 -5.55 -5.19
CA VAL A 416 -21.63 -6.19 -6.49
C VAL A 416 -21.54 -7.72 -6.43
N PHE A 417 -21.23 -8.31 -5.27
CA PHE A 417 -21.18 -9.75 -5.09
C PHE A 417 -22.17 -10.21 -4.02
N ASP A 418 -22.75 -11.38 -4.24
CA ASP A 418 -23.63 -12.01 -3.26
C ASP A 418 -22.83 -12.43 -2.02
N LYS A 419 -23.49 -12.44 -0.85
CA LYS A 419 -22.84 -12.78 0.44
C LYS A 419 -22.23 -14.18 0.41
N GLU A 420 -22.87 -15.11 -0.28
CA GLU A 420 -22.44 -16.51 -0.43
C GLU A 420 -21.15 -16.65 -1.26
N GLN A 421 -20.79 -15.63 -2.03
CA GLN A 421 -19.53 -15.58 -2.79
C GLN A 421 -18.36 -15.06 -1.94
N ILE A 422 -18.59 -14.63 -0.70
CA ILE A 422 -17.56 -14.05 0.16
C ILE A 422 -17.41 -14.87 1.45
N LEU A 423 -16.33 -15.64 1.54
CA LEU A 423 -15.95 -16.32 2.78
C LEU A 423 -15.13 -15.39 3.68
N ILE A 424 -15.66 -15.08 4.85
CA ILE A 424 -15.00 -14.21 5.83
C ILE A 424 -14.53 -15.06 7.02
N LEU A 425 -13.24 -14.95 7.34
CA LEU A 425 -12.56 -15.73 8.37
C LEU A 425 -11.96 -14.79 9.43
N ARG A 426 -11.91 -15.22 10.69
CA ARG A 426 -11.11 -14.55 11.72
C ARG A 426 -9.76 -15.24 11.91
N LEU A 427 -8.71 -14.45 12.05
CA LEU A 427 -7.37 -14.94 12.32
C LEU A 427 -7.31 -15.67 13.66
N GLU A 428 -8.07 -15.19 14.66
CA GLU A 428 -8.14 -15.78 16.00
C GLU A 428 -8.71 -17.21 15.95
N ASP A 429 -9.75 -17.43 15.13
CA ASP A 429 -10.35 -18.75 14.92
C ASP A 429 -9.42 -19.66 14.11
N HIS A 430 -8.76 -19.12 13.10
CA HIS A 430 -7.76 -19.85 12.32
C HIS A 430 -6.57 -20.28 13.19
N ALA A 431 -6.07 -19.40 14.06
CA ALA A 431 -4.96 -19.70 14.95
C ALA A 431 -5.33 -20.75 16.02
N SER A 432 -6.56 -20.72 16.52
CA SER A 432 -7.04 -21.69 17.52
C SER A 432 -7.37 -23.05 16.90
N ASN A 433 -7.91 -23.09 15.67
CA ASN A 433 -8.25 -24.33 14.99
C ASN A 433 -8.06 -24.26 13.46
N VAL A 434 -6.79 -24.35 13.04
CA VAL A 434 -6.39 -24.34 11.62
C VAL A 434 -7.14 -25.42 10.82
N LYS A 435 -7.31 -26.62 11.38
CA LYS A 435 -7.99 -27.72 10.69
C LYS A 435 -9.42 -27.36 10.33
N TYR A 436 -10.17 -26.82 11.29
CA TYR A 436 -11.55 -26.41 11.07
C TYR A 436 -11.66 -25.29 10.04
N THR A 437 -10.85 -24.23 10.17
CA THR A 437 -10.88 -23.09 9.26
C THR A 437 -10.45 -23.46 7.84
N MET A 438 -9.41 -24.28 7.68
CA MET A 438 -9.00 -24.75 6.35
C MET A 438 -10.06 -25.66 5.70
N ASN A 439 -10.76 -26.49 6.47
CA ASN A 439 -11.86 -27.29 5.94
C ASN A 439 -13.01 -26.42 5.43
N LYS A 440 -13.35 -25.31 6.12
CA LYS A 440 -14.31 -24.31 5.60
C LYS A 440 -13.85 -23.75 4.26
N VAL A 441 -12.57 -23.40 4.13
CA VAL A 441 -12.01 -22.87 2.87
C VAL A 441 -12.12 -23.90 1.75
N PHE A 442 -11.78 -25.16 2.02
CA PHE A 442 -11.84 -26.22 1.00
C PHE A 442 -13.27 -26.49 0.53
N GLN A 443 -14.23 -26.51 1.46
CA GLN A 443 -15.65 -26.63 1.15
C GLN A 443 -16.14 -25.45 0.33
N PHE A 444 -15.83 -24.22 0.76
CA PHE A 444 -16.18 -23.00 0.04
C PHE A 444 -15.65 -22.99 -1.40
N LEU A 445 -14.43 -23.47 -1.61
CA LEU A 445 -13.80 -23.56 -2.94
C LEU A 445 -14.17 -24.83 -3.74
N ASN A 446 -14.99 -25.74 -3.18
CA ASN A 446 -15.32 -27.03 -3.81
C ASN A 446 -14.06 -27.82 -4.22
N LEU A 447 -13.08 -27.92 -3.31
CA LEU A 447 -11.86 -28.71 -3.51
C LEU A 447 -12.07 -30.19 -3.13
N GLY A 448 -11.31 -31.08 -3.77
CA GLY A 448 -11.35 -32.50 -3.50
C GLY A 448 -10.92 -32.88 -2.08
N PRO A 449 -11.28 -34.08 -1.60
CA PRO A 449 -10.93 -34.52 -0.25
C PRO A 449 -9.43 -34.74 -0.09
N LEU A 450 -8.93 -34.46 1.11
CA LEU A 450 -7.53 -34.71 1.47
C LEU A 450 -7.36 -36.06 2.16
N ASN A 451 -6.25 -36.73 1.90
CA ASN A 451 -5.83 -37.84 2.75
C ASN A 451 -5.23 -37.34 4.08
N LYS A 452 -5.14 -38.23 5.08
CA LYS A 452 -4.65 -37.88 6.44
C LYS A 452 -3.26 -37.23 6.43
N LYS A 453 -2.38 -37.64 5.51
CA LYS A 453 -1.01 -37.09 5.41
C LYS A 453 -1.01 -35.67 4.87
N GLN A 454 -1.81 -35.39 3.83
CA GLN A 454 -1.97 -34.05 3.26
C GLN A 454 -2.62 -33.10 4.26
N GLU A 455 -3.69 -33.54 4.93
CA GLU A 455 -4.34 -32.74 5.98
C GLU A 455 -3.36 -32.43 7.12
N ALA A 456 -2.59 -33.41 7.58
CA ALA A 456 -1.57 -33.20 8.61
C ALA A 456 -0.47 -32.23 8.15
N LEU A 457 -0.02 -32.31 6.89
CA LEU A 457 0.96 -31.38 6.33
C LEU A 457 0.43 -29.94 6.34
N ILE A 458 -0.80 -29.74 5.88
CA ILE A 458 -1.45 -28.42 5.86
C ILE A 458 -1.64 -27.88 7.28
N THR A 459 -2.12 -28.69 8.21
CA THR A 459 -2.51 -28.23 9.55
C THR A 459 -1.34 -28.06 10.51
N ARG A 460 -0.30 -28.89 10.40
CA ARG A 460 0.89 -28.84 11.27
C ARG A 460 2.01 -27.94 10.75
N SER A 461 1.89 -27.43 9.52
CA SER A 461 2.85 -26.46 9.00
C SER A 461 2.92 -25.23 9.92
N PRO A 462 4.13 -24.72 10.23
CA PRO A 462 4.29 -23.56 11.08
C PRO A 462 3.62 -22.35 10.45
N ALA A 463 3.17 -21.41 11.29
CA ALA A 463 2.53 -20.21 10.79
C ALA A 463 3.51 -19.34 9.99
N SER A 464 3.11 -18.91 8.80
CA SER A 464 3.92 -18.03 7.95
C SER A 464 3.81 -16.55 8.36
N ASN A 465 4.86 -15.78 8.06
CA ASN A 465 4.89 -14.31 8.21
C ASN A 465 4.51 -13.82 9.63
N THR A 466 4.98 -14.55 10.66
CA THR A 466 4.78 -14.17 12.06
C THR A 466 5.67 -12.99 12.46
N ARG A 467 5.33 -12.30 13.56
CA ARG A 467 6.12 -11.17 14.09
C ARG A 467 7.59 -11.56 14.24
N ARG A 468 8.50 -10.66 13.84
CA ARG A 468 9.95 -10.83 14.00
C ARG A 468 10.31 -10.91 15.48
N PRO A 469 11.38 -11.61 15.87
CA PRO A 469 11.78 -11.71 17.28
C PRO A 469 11.98 -10.35 17.96
N GLU A 470 12.62 -9.40 17.26
CA GLU A 470 12.82 -8.02 17.73
C GLU A 470 11.49 -7.32 18.08
N ASP A 471 10.47 -7.48 17.24
CA ASP A 471 9.16 -6.87 17.44
C ASP A 471 8.35 -7.56 18.55
N ARG A 472 8.63 -8.84 18.84
CA ARG A 472 8.00 -9.55 19.98
C ARG A 472 8.53 -9.04 21.31
N ASN A 473 9.82 -8.71 21.35
CA ASN A 473 10.48 -8.21 22.57
C ASN A 473 10.01 -6.81 22.98
N LEU A 474 9.44 -6.03 22.06
CA LEU A 474 8.82 -4.73 22.36
C LEU A 474 7.57 -4.87 23.25
N GLY A 475 6.95 -6.05 23.29
CA GLY A 475 5.78 -6.29 24.11
C GLY A 475 4.48 -5.74 23.51
N PRO A 476 3.41 -5.62 24.33
CA PRO A 476 2.13 -5.08 23.90
C PRO A 476 2.15 -3.54 23.82
N MET A 477 1.21 -2.97 23.08
CA MET A 477 0.90 -1.54 23.15
C MET A 477 0.39 -1.15 24.54
N PHE A 478 0.39 0.14 24.86
CA PHE A 478 -0.22 0.62 26.11
C PHE A 478 -1.71 0.29 26.20
N LEU A 479 -2.17 -0.04 27.41
CA LEU A 479 -3.59 -0.31 27.69
C LEU A 479 -4.48 0.89 27.31
N LEU A 480 -3.98 2.10 27.53
CA LEU A 480 -4.67 3.32 27.12
C LEU A 480 -4.83 3.42 25.60
N THR A 481 -3.76 3.14 24.84
CA THR A 481 -3.81 3.10 23.37
C THR A 481 -4.78 2.02 22.89
N LYS A 482 -4.76 0.83 23.51
CA LYS A 482 -5.72 -0.24 23.21
C LYS A 482 -7.15 0.25 23.41
N LYS A 483 -7.45 0.92 24.54
CA LYS A 483 -8.77 1.46 24.83
C LYS A 483 -9.21 2.54 23.84
N ILE A 484 -8.33 3.49 23.51
CA ILE A 484 -8.55 4.53 22.49
C ILE A 484 -8.96 3.90 21.15
N LEU A 485 -8.21 2.90 20.69
CA LEU A 485 -8.48 2.24 19.41
C LEU A 485 -9.75 1.37 19.47
N GLN A 486 -10.05 0.72 20.60
CA GLN A 486 -11.31 0.01 20.80
C GLN A 486 -12.51 0.95 20.70
N ASP A 487 -12.45 2.10 21.36
CA ASP A 487 -13.51 3.13 21.32
C ASP A 487 -13.67 3.67 19.88
N PHE A 488 -12.56 3.89 19.16
CA PHE A 488 -12.60 4.32 17.75
C PHE A 488 -13.21 3.26 16.81
N TYR A 489 -12.83 1.98 16.95
CA TYR A 489 -13.30 0.92 16.06
C TYR A 489 -14.69 0.37 16.42
N GLU A 490 -15.20 0.62 17.63
CA GLU A 490 -16.48 0.08 18.12
C GLU A 490 -17.67 0.25 17.15
N PRO A 491 -18.00 1.45 16.63
CA PRO A 491 -19.14 1.60 15.74
C PRO A 491 -18.99 0.80 14.43
N PHE A 492 -17.76 0.72 13.91
CA PHE A 492 -17.46 -0.02 12.69
C PHE A 492 -17.55 -1.53 12.90
N ASN A 493 -17.02 -2.04 14.02
CA ASN A 493 -17.10 -3.45 14.38
C ASN A 493 -18.53 -3.88 14.71
N THR A 494 -19.31 -3.00 15.35
CA THR A 494 -20.73 -3.25 15.61
C THR A 494 -21.50 -3.37 14.29
N LYS A 495 -21.29 -2.45 13.35
CA LYS A 495 -21.89 -2.55 12.02
C LYS A 495 -21.43 -3.80 11.26
N LEU A 496 -20.15 -4.15 11.36
CA LEU A 496 -19.60 -5.36 10.75
C LEU A 496 -20.29 -6.62 11.28
N ALA A 497 -20.38 -6.77 12.60
CA ALA A 497 -21.06 -7.90 13.24
C ALA A 497 -22.52 -8.01 12.80
N GLN A 498 -23.24 -6.89 12.67
CA GLN A 498 -24.61 -6.85 12.14
C GLN A 498 -24.70 -7.33 10.68
N VAL A 499 -23.84 -6.81 9.79
CA VAL A 499 -23.80 -7.19 8.36
C VAL A 499 -23.48 -8.69 8.20
N LEU A 500 -22.58 -9.20 9.04
CA LEU A 500 -22.19 -10.61 9.03
C LEU A 500 -23.20 -11.51 9.74
N SER A 501 -24.00 -10.94 10.63
CA SER A 501 -24.85 -11.67 11.58
C SER A 501 -24.02 -12.57 12.49
N ASP A 502 -22.87 -12.07 12.95
CA ASP A 502 -21.92 -12.79 13.78
C ASP A 502 -21.23 -11.83 14.76
N GLU A 503 -21.61 -11.94 16.04
CA GLU A 503 -21.09 -11.12 17.15
C GLU A 503 -19.58 -11.31 17.39
N ALA A 504 -18.98 -12.39 16.88
CA ALA A 504 -17.54 -12.62 16.99
C ALA A 504 -16.72 -11.51 16.30
N PHE A 505 -17.29 -10.84 15.30
CA PHE A 505 -16.68 -9.69 14.61
C PHE A 505 -16.86 -8.35 15.33
N SER A 506 -17.47 -8.34 16.53
CA SER A 506 -17.49 -7.14 17.38
C SER A 506 -16.17 -6.96 18.16
N TRP A 507 -15.39 -8.04 18.33
CA TRP A 507 -14.18 -8.10 19.17
C TRP A 507 -14.36 -7.55 20.60
N LYS A 508 -15.57 -7.65 21.16
CA LYS A 508 -15.86 -7.21 22.55
C LYS A 508 -15.29 -8.11 23.64
N GLN A 509 -14.91 -9.35 23.32
CA GLN A 509 -14.51 -10.40 24.28
C GLN A 509 -13.07 -10.93 24.08
N THR A 510 -12.21 -10.20 23.38
CA THR A 510 -10.83 -10.64 23.05
C THR A 510 -9.73 -10.16 23.98
#